data_AF-A0AAU1T7Y3-F1
#
_entry.id   AF-A0AAU1T7Y3-F1
#
_cell.length_a   1.000
_cell.length_b   1.000
_cell.length_c   1.000
_cell.angle_alpha   90.00
_cell.angle_beta   90.00
_cell.angle_gamma   90.00
#
_symmetry.space_group_name_H-M   'P 1'
#
loop_
_entity.id
_entity.type
_entity.pdbx_description
1 polymer ?
#
loop_
_entity_poly.entity_id
_entity_poly.type
_entity_poly.pdbx_seq_one_letter_code
_entity_poly.pdbx_strand_id
1 'polypeptide(L)'
;MSPRREPNPHIHRRRTVVHILHHLVFTPKYRRGPFTDEIPRRRENVMRAVRADFETKLVDFNGETDHLHLLVHHPPKVSPSRLVGSLKGACARRLRQESRGHIHKYLWGDHFWSPSYSAASCGRAPQSIIKEYIDNQKRPG
;
A
#
# COMPACT_ATOMS: atom_id res chain seq x y z
N MET A 1 35.63 8.44 13.29
CA MET A 1 34.71 8.28 12.14
C MET A 1 33.59 7.35 12.54
N SER A 2 32.37 7.86 12.73
CA SER A 2 31.20 7.01 13.00
C SER A 2 30.92 6.14 11.77
N PRO A 3 30.56 4.85 11.92
CA PRO A 3 30.27 4.00 10.76
C PRO A 3 29.09 4.62 10.00
N ARG A 4 29.23 4.76 8.68
CA ARG A 4 28.09 5.08 7.81
C ARG A 4 27.14 3.88 7.89
N ARG A 5 26.06 4.01 8.68
CA ARG A 5 24.99 3.00 8.77
C ARG A 5 24.39 2.84 7.38
N GLU A 6 24.42 1.63 6.84
CA GLU A 6 23.60 1.27 5.69
C GLU A 6 22.12 1.51 6.03
N PRO A 7 21.31 2.03 5.10
CA PRO A 7 19.89 2.27 5.36
C PRO A 7 19.19 0.93 5.51
N ASN A 8 18.98 0.51 6.76
CA ASN A 8 18.19 -0.67 7.09
C ASN A 8 16.73 -0.45 6.61
N PRO A 9 16.13 -1.37 5.83
CA PRO A 9 14.76 -1.26 5.32
C PRO A 9 13.69 -1.18 6.41
N HIS A 10 14.03 -1.48 7.67
CA HIS A 10 13.21 -1.17 8.82
C HIS A 10 13.33 0.33 9.11
N ILE A 11 12.24 1.08 8.89
CA ILE A 11 12.20 2.55 8.94
C ILE A 11 12.68 3.05 10.31
N HIS A 12 13.98 3.32 10.42
CA HIS A 12 14.59 4.03 11.53
C HIS A 12 14.34 5.52 11.30
N ARG A 13 13.50 6.13 12.14
CA ARG A 13 13.21 7.57 12.10
C ARG A 13 13.69 8.19 13.41
N ARG A 14 14.90 8.76 13.42
CA ARG A 14 15.55 9.46 14.55
C ARG A 14 15.54 8.69 15.88
N ARG A 15 14.40 8.64 16.56
CA ARG A 15 14.17 8.03 17.89
C ARG A 15 13.19 6.84 17.87
N THR A 16 12.65 6.46 16.71
CA THR A 16 11.68 5.37 16.60
C THR A 16 12.11 4.33 15.56
N VAL A 17 11.89 3.05 15.90
CA VAL A 17 12.04 1.90 15.02
C VAL A 17 10.66 1.33 14.77
N VAL A 18 10.19 1.38 13.52
CA VAL A 18 8.83 0.95 13.17
C VAL A 18 8.86 0.07 11.93
N HIS A 19 8.18 -1.07 12.04
CA HIS A 19 7.92 -1.98 10.94
C HIS A 19 6.42 -2.19 10.85
N ILE A 20 5.78 -1.58 9.84
CA ILE A 20 4.34 -1.72 9.59
C ILE A 20 4.17 -2.16 8.15
N LEU A 21 3.67 -3.38 8.00
CA LEU A 21 3.37 -4.00 6.73
C LEU A 21 1.92 -4.46 6.76
N HIS A 22 1.12 -3.99 5.81
CA HIS A 22 -0.29 -4.35 5.68
C HIS A 22 -0.56 -4.97 4.32
N HIS A 23 -1.33 -6.05 4.31
CA HIS A 23 -2.05 -6.53 3.14
C HIS A 23 -3.39 -5.82 3.04
N LEU A 24 -3.56 -5.07 1.96
CA LEU A 24 -4.75 -4.30 1.65
C LEU A 24 -5.48 -4.94 0.48
N VAL A 25 -6.80 -5.05 0.59
CA VAL A 25 -7.66 -5.51 -0.51
C VAL A 25 -8.78 -4.51 -0.74
N PHE A 26 -9.03 -4.15 -1.99
CA PHE A 26 -10.19 -3.35 -2.37
C PHE A 26 -10.84 -3.83 -3.65
N THR A 27 -12.17 -3.68 -3.70
CA THR A 27 -13.05 -4.17 -4.77
C THR A 27 -13.70 -3.00 -5.51
N PRO A 28 -13.84 -3.06 -6.85
CA PRO A 28 -14.62 -2.11 -7.60
C PRO A 28 -16.08 -2.21 -7.18
N LYS A 29 -16.83 -1.13 -7.37
CA LYS A 29 -18.25 -1.11 -7.05
C LYS A 29 -18.95 -2.24 -7.82
N TYR A 30 -19.82 -2.97 -7.14
CA TYR A 30 -20.56 -4.12 -7.69
C TYR A 30 -19.73 -5.34 -8.12
N ARG A 31 -18.40 -5.36 -7.90
CA ARG A 31 -17.50 -6.49 -8.26
C ARG A 31 -17.67 -6.97 -9.71
N ARG A 32 -17.96 -6.06 -10.64
CA ARG A 32 -18.30 -6.40 -12.04
C ARG A 32 -17.13 -6.84 -12.92
N GLY A 33 -15.94 -7.04 -12.37
CA GLY A 33 -14.82 -7.50 -13.16
C GLY A 33 -14.16 -6.46 -14.10
N PRO A 34 -14.06 -5.15 -13.77
CA PRO A 34 -13.53 -4.15 -14.70
C PRO A 34 -12.02 -4.28 -14.95
N PHE A 35 -11.31 -5.22 -14.34
CA PHE A 35 -9.85 -5.36 -14.46
C PHE A 35 -9.45 -6.47 -15.44
N THR A 36 -9.93 -6.40 -16.68
CA THR A 36 -9.59 -7.36 -17.75
C THR A 36 -8.26 -7.00 -18.45
N ASP A 37 -7.81 -7.83 -19.39
CA ASP A 37 -6.63 -7.55 -20.22
C ASP A 37 -6.74 -6.27 -21.06
N GLU A 38 -7.96 -5.75 -21.31
CA GLU A 38 -8.17 -4.47 -22.01
C GLU A 38 -7.76 -3.26 -21.15
N ILE A 39 -7.75 -3.40 -19.83
CA ILE A 39 -7.20 -2.36 -18.95
C ILE A 39 -5.68 -2.48 -18.99
N PRO A 40 -4.96 -1.35 -19.18
CA PRO A 40 -3.51 -1.37 -19.17
C PRO A 40 -2.97 -2.18 -17.99
N ARG A 41 -2.13 -3.18 -18.27
CA ARG A 41 -1.43 -3.98 -17.23
C ARG A 41 -0.64 -3.11 -16.23
N ARG A 42 -0.42 -1.84 -16.56
CA ARG A 42 0.21 -0.81 -15.73
C ARG A 42 -0.58 -0.33 -14.50
N ARG A 43 -1.56 -1.09 -14.00
CA ARG A 43 -2.27 -0.82 -12.72
C ARG A 43 -1.28 -0.68 -11.57
N GLU A 44 -0.26 -1.54 -11.55
CA GLU A 44 0.81 -1.48 -10.57
C GLU A 44 1.55 -0.13 -10.60
N ASN A 45 1.79 0.44 -11.79
CA ASN A 45 2.46 1.73 -11.90
C ASN A 45 1.62 2.87 -11.31
N VAL A 46 0.29 2.79 -11.39
CA VAL A 46 -0.59 3.74 -10.72
C VAL A 46 -0.47 3.62 -9.21
N MET A 47 -0.46 2.40 -8.68
CA MET A 47 -0.28 2.16 -7.24
C MET A 47 1.11 2.58 -6.76
N ARG A 48 2.15 2.35 -7.55
CA ARG A 48 3.52 2.78 -7.29
C ARG A 48 3.67 4.31 -7.33
N ALA A 49 2.85 5.04 -8.07
CA ALA A 49 2.90 6.51 -8.09
C ALA A 49 2.41 7.12 -6.77
N VAL A 50 1.34 6.56 -6.18
CA VAL A 50 0.79 7.00 -4.87
C VAL A 50 1.81 6.82 -3.73
N ARG A 51 2.80 5.94 -3.94
CA ARG A 51 3.93 5.74 -3.02
C ARG A 51 4.64 7.03 -2.64
N ALA A 52 4.87 7.90 -3.61
CA ALA A 52 5.70 9.10 -3.44
C ALA A 52 5.09 10.08 -2.43
N ASP A 53 3.76 10.22 -2.44
CA ASP A 53 3.05 11.21 -1.64
C ASP A 53 2.94 10.81 -0.15
N PHE A 54 3.10 9.53 0.18
CA PHE A 54 2.85 9.00 1.53
C PHE A 54 4.09 8.40 2.20
N GLU A 55 5.28 8.51 1.59
CA GLU A 55 6.50 7.82 2.04
C GLU A 55 6.27 6.31 2.26
N THR A 56 5.36 5.71 1.48
CA THR A 56 5.08 4.27 1.58
C THR A 56 6.02 3.48 0.68
N LYS A 57 5.94 2.16 0.73
CA LYS A 57 6.57 1.25 -0.22
C LYS A 57 5.56 0.17 -0.58
N LEU A 58 5.18 0.10 -1.84
CA LEU A 58 4.49 -1.07 -2.39
C LEU A 58 5.52 -2.19 -2.47
N VAL A 59 5.34 -3.22 -1.66
CA VAL A 59 6.21 -4.40 -1.58
C VAL A 59 5.81 -5.40 -2.65
N ASP A 60 4.50 -5.65 -2.77
CA ASP A 60 3.94 -6.56 -3.75
C ASP A 60 2.56 -6.08 -4.19
N PHE A 61 2.16 -6.48 -5.39
CA PHE A 61 0.90 -6.09 -6.02
C PHE A 61 0.40 -7.20 -6.94
N ASN A 62 -0.85 -7.61 -6.73
CA ASN A 62 -1.54 -8.49 -7.65
C ASN A 62 -3.03 -8.13 -7.68
N GLY A 63 -3.80 -8.76 -8.55
CA GLY A 63 -5.24 -8.60 -8.55
C GLY A 63 -5.94 -9.50 -9.54
N GLU A 64 -7.22 -9.71 -9.28
CA GLU A 64 -8.13 -10.42 -10.16
C GLU A 64 -9.00 -9.42 -10.90
N THR A 65 -9.95 -9.91 -11.68
CA THR A 65 -10.85 -9.08 -12.48
C THR A 65 -11.69 -8.15 -11.60
N ASP A 66 -12.01 -8.55 -10.37
CA ASP A 66 -12.94 -7.86 -9.48
C ASP A 66 -12.33 -7.42 -8.13
N HIS A 67 -11.03 -7.51 -7.92
CA HIS A 67 -10.35 -6.97 -6.73
C HIS A 67 -8.84 -6.85 -6.89
N LEU A 68 -8.23 -5.94 -6.13
CA LEU A 68 -6.79 -5.72 -6.12
C LEU A 68 -6.21 -6.01 -4.73
N HIS A 69 -5.05 -6.64 -4.71
CA HIS A 69 -4.23 -6.99 -3.55
C HIS A 69 -2.96 -6.14 -3.53
N LEU A 70 -2.67 -5.54 -2.37
CA LEU A 70 -1.48 -4.71 -2.19
C LEU A 70 -0.81 -5.09 -0.89
N LEU A 71 0.48 -5.39 -0.95
CA LEU A 71 1.32 -5.51 0.23
C LEU A 71 2.09 -4.20 0.39
N VAL A 72 1.81 -3.43 1.44
CA VAL A 72 2.33 -2.06 1.59
C VAL A 72 3.02 -1.89 2.93
N HIS A 73 4.25 -1.39 2.87
CA HIS A 73 4.93 -0.84 4.03
C HIS A 73 4.64 0.67 4.13
N HIS A 74 4.23 1.17 5.29
CA HIS A 74 3.91 2.59 5.45
C HIS A 74 4.38 3.14 6.80
N PRO A 75 4.60 4.45 6.93
CA PRO A 75 5.02 5.03 8.19
C PRO A 75 3.83 5.07 9.19
N PRO A 76 4.11 5.05 10.51
CA PRO A 76 3.08 5.02 11.56
C PRO A 76 2.19 6.28 11.57
N LYS A 77 2.71 7.40 11.06
CA LYS A 77 1.95 8.67 10.94
C LYS A 77 0.84 8.63 9.89
N VAL A 78 0.85 7.64 9.01
CA VAL A 78 -0.17 7.46 7.97
C VAL A 78 -1.13 6.38 8.43
N SER A 79 -2.39 6.75 8.65
CA SER A 79 -3.43 5.79 8.97
C SER A 79 -3.76 4.91 7.74
N PRO A 80 -4.12 3.63 7.94
CA PRO A 80 -4.52 2.75 6.84
C PRO A 80 -5.69 3.32 6.03
N SER A 81 -6.68 3.92 6.69
CA SER A 81 -7.84 4.54 6.03
C SER A 81 -7.46 5.67 5.07
N ARG A 82 -6.55 6.55 5.48
CA ARG A 82 -6.07 7.67 4.65
C ARG A 82 -5.27 7.17 3.45
N LEU A 83 -4.41 6.16 3.67
CA LEU A 83 -3.63 5.52 2.61
C LEU A 83 -4.57 4.87 1.57
N VAL A 84 -5.53 4.07 2.04
CA VAL A 84 -6.51 3.39 1.17
C VAL A 84 -7.34 4.38 0.38
N GLY A 85 -7.83 5.46 1.00
CA GLY A 85 -8.60 6.50 0.31
C GLY A 85 -7.80 7.12 -0.85
N SER A 86 -6.52 7.38 -0.61
CA SER A 86 -5.63 7.98 -1.62
C SER A 86 -5.30 7.01 -2.75
N LEU A 87 -5.00 5.74 -2.43
CA LEU A 87 -4.77 4.69 -3.42
C LEU A 87 -6.00 4.49 -4.32
N LYS A 88 -7.18 4.37 -3.72
CA LYS A 88 -8.45 4.20 -4.44
C LYS A 88 -8.75 5.42 -5.31
N GLY A 89 -8.62 6.64 -4.77
CA GLY A 89 -8.87 7.88 -5.51
C GLY A 89 -7.94 8.07 -6.70
N ALA A 90 -6.63 7.91 -6.51
CA ALA A 90 -5.64 8.03 -7.57
C ALA A 90 -5.83 6.97 -8.65
N CYS A 91 -6.09 5.71 -8.27
CA CYS A 91 -6.34 4.64 -9.21
C CYS A 91 -7.61 4.86 -10.03
N ALA A 92 -8.72 5.20 -9.37
CA ALA A 92 -9.99 5.47 -10.06
C ALA A 92 -9.86 6.62 -11.05
N ARG A 93 -9.21 7.73 -10.65
CA ARG A 93 -8.99 8.89 -11.50
C ARG A 93 -8.21 8.51 -12.75
N ARG A 94 -7.11 7.78 -12.59
CA ARG A 94 -6.22 7.40 -13.70
C ARG A 94 -6.87 6.40 -14.65
N LEU A 95 -7.53 5.37 -14.12
CA LEU A 95 -8.25 4.39 -14.94
C LEU A 95 -9.42 5.01 -15.72
N ARG A 96 -10.14 5.97 -15.13
CA ARG A 96 -11.18 6.72 -15.86
C ARG A 96 -10.62 7.64 -16.95
N GLN A 97 -9.39 8.15 -16.80
CA GLN A 97 -8.73 8.95 -17.83
C GLN A 97 -8.20 8.09 -18.97
N GLU A 98 -7.52 6.99 -18.65
CA GLU A 98 -6.83 6.14 -19.64
C GLU A 98 -7.76 5.13 -20.33
N SER A 99 -8.87 4.74 -19.70
CA SER A 99 -9.71 3.62 -20.18
C SER A 99 -11.21 3.87 -20.02
N ARG A 100 -11.65 5.13 -20.19
CA ARG A 100 -13.04 5.57 -19.99
C ARG A 100 -14.06 4.63 -20.64
N GLY A 101 -13.90 4.35 -21.94
CA GLY A 101 -14.84 3.51 -22.69
C GLY A 101 -14.98 2.10 -22.14
N HIS A 102 -13.88 1.47 -21.72
CA HIS A 102 -13.89 0.17 -21.07
C HIS A 102 -14.57 0.24 -19.69
N ILE A 103 -14.17 1.21 -18.85
CA ILE A 103 -14.70 1.37 -17.49
C ILE A 103 -16.22 1.57 -17.50
N HIS A 104 -16.78 2.34 -18.44
CA HIS A 104 -18.23 2.56 -18.53
C HIS A 104 -19.04 1.30 -18.85
N LYS A 105 -18.44 0.27 -19.47
CA LYS A 105 -19.11 -1.04 -19.67
C LYS A 105 -19.40 -1.75 -18.35
N TYR A 106 -18.58 -1.52 -17.33
CA TYR A 106 -18.65 -2.20 -16.03
C TYR A 106 -19.14 -1.30 -14.90
N LEU A 107 -18.89 0.00 -14.97
CA LEU A 107 -19.10 0.95 -13.88
C LEU A 107 -19.97 2.14 -14.30
N TRP A 108 -21.25 1.89 -14.06
CA TRP A 108 -22.44 2.71 -13.92
C TRP A 108 -22.56 3.98 -13.09
N GLY A 109 -21.55 4.85 -13.02
CA GLY A 109 -21.72 6.10 -12.27
C GLY A 109 -20.46 6.59 -11.57
N ASP A 110 -20.65 7.41 -10.54
CA ASP A 110 -19.57 8.20 -9.95
C ASP A 110 -18.64 7.38 -9.07
N HIS A 111 -19.14 6.30 -8.47
CA HIS A 111 -18.36 5.45 -7.58
C HIS A 111 -17.63 4.33 -8.33
N PHE A 112 -16.30 4.43 -8.36
CA PHE A 112 -15.45 3.40 -8.95
C PHE A 112 -15.27 2.18 -8.01
N TRP A 113 -15.05 2.45 -6.72
CA TRP A 113 -14.77 1.43 -5.71
C TRP A 113 -15.96 1.20 -4.79
N SER A 114 -16.05 0.00 -4.21
CA SER A 114 -16.82 -0.21 -2.97
C SER A 114 -16.33 0.77 -1.90
N PRO A 115 -17.17 1.29 -0.98
CA PRO A 115 -16.68 2.09 0.14
C PRO A 115 -15.77 1.29 1.08
N SER A 116 -15.96 -0.03 1.17
CA SER A 116 -15.19 -0.92 2.04
C SER A 116 -13.76 -1.20 1.52
N TYR A 117 -12.93 -1.73 2.41
CA TYR A 117 -11.62 -2.31 2.15
C TYR A 117 -11.30 -3.33 3.24
N SER A 118 -10.40 -4.27 2.94
CA SER A 118 -9.77 -5.14 3.94
C SER A 118 -8.35 -4.64 4.22
N ALA A 119 -7.95 -4.69 5.50
CA ALA A 119 -6.59 -4.42 5.92
C ALA A 119 -6.19 -5.47 6.97
N ALA A 120 -5.17 -6.27 6.64
CA ALA A 120 -4.59 -7.25 7.53
C ALA A 120 -3.12 -6.90 7.78
N SER A 121 -2.68 -6.94 9.05
CA SER A 121 -1.26 -6.80 9.36
C SER A 121 -0.52 -8.04 8.86
N CYS A 122 0.67 -7.83 8.29
CA CYS A 122 1.48 -8.89 7.72
C CYS A 122 2.91 -8.79 8.24
N GLY A 123 3.54 -9.94 8.49
CA GLY A 123 4.92 -10.01 8.93
C GLY A 123 5.12 -9.72 10.42
N ARG A 124 6.02 -10.49 11.03
CA ARG A 124 6.62 -10.17 12.32
C ARG A 124 7.83 -9.27 12.04
N ALA A 125 8.11 -8.29 12.91
CA ALA A 125 9.43 -7.68 12.87
C ALA A 125 10.49 -8.78 13.08
N PRO A 126 11.58 -8.82 12.28
CA PRO A 126 12.55 -9.89 12.42
C PRO A 126 13.05 -9.99 13.87
N GLN A 127 13.10 -11.20 14.43
CA GLN A 127 13.49 -11.38 15.83
C GLN A 127 14.89 -10.83 16.12
N SER A 128 15.79 -10.90 15.13
CA SER A 128 17.12 -10.28 15.19
C SER A 128 17.06 -8.77 15.43
N ILE A 129 16.16 -8.06 14.75
CA ILE A 129 15.99 -6.60 14.88
C ILE A 129 15.41 -6.25 16.25
N ILE A 130 14.44 -7.02 16.73
CA ILE A 130 13.88 -6.82 18.08
C ILE A 130 14.96 -7.04 19.13
N LYS A 131 15.73 -8.12 19.00
CA LYS A 131 16.82 -8.45 19.94
C LYS A 131 17.90 -7.39 19.94
N GLU A 132 18.40 -6.99 18.76
CA GLU A 132 19.37 -5.90 18.62
C GLU A 132 18.85 -4.60 19.23
N TYR A 133 17.57 -4.27 19.03
CA TYR A 133 16.99 -3.07 19.63
C TYR A 133 16.99 -3.13 21.17
N ILE A 134 16.61 -4.27 21.76
CA ILE A 134 16.60 -4.49 23.21
C ILE A 134 18.02 -4.43 23.79
N ASP A 135 18.97 -5.14 23.18
CA ASP A 135 20.35 -5.23 23.66
C ASP A 135 21.05 -3.86 23.64
N ASN A 136 20.64 -2.97 22.72
CA ASN A 136 21.15 -1.60 22.62
C ASN A 136 20.43 -0.59 23.54
N GLN A 137 19.42 -0.99 24.34
CA GLN A 137 18.82 -0.10 25.34
C GLN A 137 19.64 -0.06 26.62
N LYS A 138 19.79 1.12 27.21
CA LYS A 138 20.38 1.26 28.55
C LYS A 138 19.52 0.50 29.56
N ARG A 139 20.15 -0.34 30.38
CA ARG A 139 19.48 -0.98 31.52
C ARG A 139 19.27 0.07 32.63
N PRO A 140 18.13 0.05 33.34
CA PRO A 140 18.01 0.81 34.58
C PRO A 140 19.11 0.36 35.54
N GLY A 141 19.80 1.32 36.15
CA GLY A 141 20.72 1.07 37.26
C GLY A 141 19.97 0.90 38.57
#